data_AF-A0A9D2T6Q0-F1
#
_entry.id   AF-A0A9D2T6Q0-F1
#
_cell.length_a   1.000
_cell.length_b   1.000
_cell.length_c   1.000
_cell.angle_alpha   90.00
_cell.angle_beta   90.00
_cell.angle_gamma   90.00
#
_symmetry.space_group_name_H-M   'P 1'
#
loop_
_entity.id
_entity.type
_entity.pdbx_description
1 polymer ?
#
loop_
_entity_poly.entity_id
_entity_poly.type
_entity_poly.pdbx_seq_one_letter_code
_entity_poly.pdbx_strand_id
1 'polypeptide(L)' 'MAKKKYSITVAGGGSTFTPGIVLMLLDHMDRFPIRSIKFYDNDAERQEIVAKACEIYLKENAPEVEFAYTTDPETAFT' A
#
# COMPACT_ATOMS: atom_id res chain seq x y z
N MET A 1 26.19 -3.89 -2.41
CA MET A 1 25.08 -4.09 -3.38
C MET A 1 23.83 -3.43 -2.81
N ALA A 2 23.03 -2.74 -3.62
CA ALA A 2 21.77 -2.16 -3.14
C ALA A 2 20.82 -3.29 -2.68
N LYS A 3 20.17 -3.14 -1.52
CA LYS A 3 19.18 -4.11 -1.04
C LYS A 3 18.02 -4.19 -2.05
N LYS A 4 17.56 -5.42 -2.35
CA LYS A 4 16.36 -5.64 -3.17
C LYS A 4 15.16 -4.95 -2.52
N LYS A 5 14.43 -4.16 -3.29
CA LYS A 5 13.15 -3.55 -2.86
C LYS A 5 11.97 -4.39 -3.37
N TYR A 6 10.91 -4.45 -2.57
CA TYR A 6 9.74 -5.27 -2.83
C TYR A 6 8.53 -4.43 -3.23
N SER A 7 7.65 -5.04 -4.01
CA SER A 7 6.32 -4.52 -4.34
C SER A 7 5.28 -5.36 -3.63
N ILE A 8 4.32 -4.70 -3.00
CA ILE A 8 3.30 -5.33 -2.18
C ILE A 8 1.93 -5.01 -2.77
N THR A 9 1.07 -6.03 -2.86
CA THR A 9 -0.36 -5.84 -3.09
C THR A 9 -1.10 -6.32 -1.85
N VAL A 10 -1.96 -5.46 -1.30
CA VAL A 10 -2.88 -5.81 -0.20
C VAL A 10 -4.25 -6.07 -0.79
N ALA A 11 -4.66 -7.34 -0.82
CA ALA A 11 -6.03 -7.72 -1.16
C ALA A 11 -6.93 -7.61 0.08
N GLY A 12 -8.03 -6.85 -0.03
CA GLY A 12 -8.83 -6.39 1.11
C GLY A 12 -8.44 -5.00 1.60
N GLY A 13 -8.08 -4.10 0.68
CA GLY A 13 -7.64 -2.74 0.97
C GLY A 13 -8.59 -1.92 1.84
N GLY A 14 -9.91 -2.16 1.75
CA GLY A 14 -10.94 -1.48 2.56
C GLY A 14 -11.05 -1.97 4.01
N SER A 15 -10.17 -2.85 4.47
CA SER A 15 -10.11 -3.26 5.88
C SER A 15 -9.70 -2.10 6.78
N THR A 16 -10.34 -1.99 7.95
CA THR A 16 -9.95 -1.03 9.00
C THR A 16 -8.57 -1.34 9.58
N PHE A 17 -8.03 -2.53 9.35
CA PHE A 17 -6.67 -2.92 9.73
C PHE A 17 -5.60 -2.47 8.73
N THR A 18 -5.98 -2.18 7.47
CA THR A 18 -5.02 -1.86 6.40
C THR A 18 -4.09 -0.70 6.77
N PRO A 19 -4.55 0.43 7.34
CA PRO A 19 -3.66 1.52 7.73
C PRO A 19 -2.59 1.08 8.73
N GLY A 20 -2.97 0.31 9.76
CA GLY A 20 -2.03 -0.18 10.77
C GLY A 20 -0.97 -1.11 10.18
N ILE A 21 -1.34 -1.95 9.21
CA ILE A 21 -0.40 -2.83 8.50
C ILE A 21 0.58 -2.00 7.66
N VAL A 22 0.12 -0.96 6.98
CA VAL A 22 0.98 -0.06 6.18
C VAL A 22 2.00 0.64 7.06
N LEU A 23 1.58 1.18 8.20
CA LEU A 23 2.48 1.81 9.17
C LEU A 23 3.56 0.83 9.65
N MET A 24 3.16 -0.39 10.03
CA MET A 24 4.10 -1.43 10.45
C MET A 24 5.10 -1.80 9.34
N LEU A 25 4.65 -1.84 8.08
CA LEU A 25 5.53 -2.10 6.93
C LEU A 25 6.55 -0.97 6.72
N LEU A 26 6.14 0.29 6.86
CA LEU A 26 7.02 1.44 6.74
C LEU A 26 8.07 1.48 7.86
N ASP A 27 7.66 1.20 9.10
CA ASP A 27 8.54 1.13 10.28
C ASP A 27 9.62 0.04 10.17
N HIS A 28 9.41 -0.97 9.31
CA HIS A 28 10.33 -2.10 9.12
C HIS A 28 11.00 -2.14 7.74
N MET A 29 11.07 -1.00 7.03
CA MET A 29 11.75 -0.91 5.73
C MET A 29 13.26 -1.18 5.78
N ASP A 30 13.89 -1.13 6.95
CA ASP A 30 15.28 -1.52 7.15
C ASP A 30 15.51 -3.03 6.92
N ARG A 31 14.52 -3.85 7.31
CA ARG A 31 14.48 -5.32 7.15
C ARG A 31 13.78 -5.74 5.87
N PHE A 32 12.72 -5.04 5.48
CA PHE A 32 11.93 -5.33 4.28
C PHE A 32 11.76 -4.08 3.42
N PRO A 33 12.75 -3.70 2.60
CA PRO A 33 12.70 -2.45 1.82
C PRO A 33 11.58 -2.48 0.79
N ILE A 34 10.75 -1.44 0.75
CA ILE A 34 9.58 -1.36 -0.14
C ILE A 34 9.84 -0.32 -1.22
N ARG A 35 9.39 -0.61 -2.45
CA ARG A 35 9.31 0.38 -3.54
C ARG A 35 7.89 0.77 -3.90
N SER A 36 6.93 -0.13 -3.72
CA SER A 36 5.53 0.15 -4.04
C SER A 36 4.54 -0.65 -3.19
N ILE A 37 3.40 -0.03 -2.92
CA ILE A 37 2.24 -0.64 -2.25
C ILE A 37 1.02 -0.39 -3.12
N LYS A 38 0.27 -1.44 -3.45
CA LYS A 38 -1.04 -1.34 -4.11
C LYS A 38 -2.13 -1.90 -3.21
N PHE A 39 -3.28 -1.25 -3.17
CA PHE A 39 -4.48 -1.83 -2.58
C PHE A 39 -5.41 -2.37 -3.66
N TYR A 40 -5.98 -3.52 -3.37
CA TYR A 40 -7.04 -4.13 -4.14
C TYR A 40 -8.21 -4.49 -3.22
N ASP A 41 -9.41 -4.18 -3.66
CA ASP A 41 -10.66 -4.60 -3.02
C ASP A 41 -11.73 -4.68 -4.10
N ASN A 42 -12.73 -5.53 -3.89
CA ASN A 42 -13.90 -5.58 -4.78
C ASN A 42 -14.99 -4.59 -4.37
N ASP A 43 -14.88 -3.97 -3.20
CA ASP A 43 -15.73 -2.89 -2.72
C ASP A 43 -15.01 -1.54 -2.84
N ALA A 44 -15.34 -0.78 -3.89
CA ALA A 44 -14.69 0.48 -4.24
C ALA A 44 -14.89 1.56 -3.16
N GLU A 45 -16.14 1.75 -2.72
CA GLU A 45 -16.51 2.83 -1.78
C GLU A 45 -15.85 2.59 -0.43
N ARG A 46 -15.84 1.33 0.02
CA ARG A 46 -15.16 0.95 1.26
C ARG A 46 -13.64 1.14 1.17
N GLN A 47 -13.02 0.75 0.05
CA GLN A 47 -11.59 0.90 -0.16
C GLN A 47 -11.16 2.37 -0.28
N GLU A 48 -11.93 3.20 -0.99
CA GLU A 48 -11.55 4.58 -1.31
C GLU A 48 -11.24 5.42 -0.06
N ILE A 49 -12.05 5.27 0.99
CA ILE A 49 -11.86 5.98 2.26
C ILE A 49 -10.51 5.61 2.89
N VAL A 50 -10.21 4.32 2.96
CA VAL A 50 -8.98 3.79 3.56
C VAL A 50 -7.76 4.15 2.70
N ALA A 51 -7.88 3.95 1.39
CA ALA A 51 -6.79 4.20 0.44
C ALA A 51 -6.38 5.67 0.40
N LYS A 52 -7.34 6.61 0.38
CA LYS A 52 -7.03 8.05 0.40
C LYS A 52 -6.35 8.48 1.69
N ALA A 53 -6.74 7.91 2.83
CA ALA A 53 -6.07 8.18 4.10
C ALA A 53 -4.61 7.68 4.08
N CYS A 54 -4.38 6.46 3.58
CA CYS A 54 -3.03 5.92 3.41
C CYS A 54 -2.20 6.71 2.39
N GLU A 55 -2.81 7.18 1.30
CA GLU A 55 -2.13 7.98 0.27
C GLU A 55 -1.58 9.29 0.84
N ILE A 56 -2.37 10.00 1.65
CA ILE A 56 -1.93 11.23 2.32
C ILE A 56 -0.73 10.92 3.23
N TYR A 57 -0.85 9.89 4.08
CA TYR A 57 0.22 9.52 5.00
C TYR A 57 1.52 9.15 4.28
N LEU A 58 1.43 8.35 3.21
CA LEU A 58 2.58 7.93 2.41
C LEU A 58 3.26 9.12 1.73
N LYS A 59 2.49 10.07 1.18
CA LYS A 59 3.06 11.30 0.59
C LYS A 59 3.83 12.14 1.60
N GLU A 60 3.38 12.18 2.85
CA GLU A 60 4.03 12.96 3.91
C GLU A 60 5.26 12.26 4.52
N ASN A 61 5.21 10.94 4.70
CA ASN A 61 6.17 10.21 5.53
C ASN A 61 7.09 9.25 4.74
N ALA A 62 6.67 8.81 3.55
CA ALA A 62 7.44 7.90 2.70
C ALA A 62 7.18 8.19 1.20
N PRO A 63 7.46 9.43 0.72
CA PRO A 63 7.15 9.85 -0.66
C PRO A 63 7.89 9.04 -1.73
N GLU A 64 8.94 8.30 -1.36
CA GLU A 64 9.66 7.39 -2.25
C GLU A 64 8.94 6.06 -2.51
N VAL A 65 7.89 5.74 -1.75
CA VAL A 65 7.08 4.54 -1.94
C VAL A 65 5.92 4.86 -2.88
N GLU A 66 5.91 4.22 -4.05
CA GLU A 66 4.81 4.35 -5.01
C GLU A 66 3.53 3.75 -4.42
N PHE A 67 2.43 4.49 -4.49
CA PHE A 67 1.13 4.05 -3.98
C PHE A 67 0.05 4.10 -5.05
N ALA A 68 -0.79 3.07 -5.11
CA ALA A 68 -2.01 3.05 -5.92
C ALA A 68 -3.10 2.21 -5.24
N TYR A 69 -4.35 2.41 -5.63
CA TYR A 69 -5.45 1.53 -5.27
C TYR A 69 -6.37 1.31 -6.47
N THR A 70 -6.95 0.13 -6.57
CA THR A 70 -7.78 -0.26 -7.72
C THR A 70 -8.79 -1.34 -7.33
N THR A 71 -9.83 -1.49 -8.15
CA THR A 71 -10.75 -2.64 -8.13
C THR A 71 -10.49 -3.59 -9.29
N ASP A 72 -9.54 -3.26 -10.17
CA ASP A 72 -9.15 -4.08 -11.31
C ASP A 72 -8.05 -5.10 -10.92
N PRO A 73 -8.30 -6.42 -11.07
CA PRO A 73 -7.31 -7.44 -10.75
C PRO A 73 -6.03 -7.35 -11.59
N GLU A 74 -6.12 -7.01 -12.88
CA GLU A 74 -4.95 -6.95 -13.75
C GLU A 74 -3.96 -5.89 -13.28
N THR A 75 -4.48 -4.69 -12.96
CA THR A 75 -3.71 -3.60 -12.35
C THR A 75 -3.15 -3.97 -10.98
N ALA A 76 -3.90 -4.71 -10.16
CA ALA A 76 -3.52 -5.07 -8.79
C ALA A 76 -2.38 -6.10 -8.73
N PHE A 77 -2.41 -7.11 -9.60
CA PHE A 77 -1.58 -8.32 -9.48
C PHE A 77 -0.48 -8.48 -10.55
N THR A 78 -0.25 -7.46 -11.36
CA THR A 78 0.85 -7.38 -12.34
C THR A 78 1.89 -6.33 -11.92
#